data_AF-A0A0E4FNF7-F1
#
_entry.id   AF-A0A0E4FNF7-F1
#
_cell.length_a   1.000
_cell.length_b   1.000
_cell.length_c   1.000
_cell.angle_alpha   90.00
_cell.angle_beta   90.00
_cell.angle_gamma   90.00
#
_symmetry.space_group_name_H-M   'P 1'
#
loop_
_entity.id
_entity.type
_entity.pdbx_description
1 polymer ?
#
loop_
_entity_poly.entity_id
_entity_poly.type
_entity_poly.pdbx_seq_one_letter_code
_entity_poly.pdbx_strand_id
1 'polypeptide(L)'
;IKFIEHKYPEFLPNLSTCKSPQQMFGALAKTFYAQKKKIDPSKIVSVSIMPCTAKKFEADRPEMRASGYKDVDFVLTTRELAVMIKQAGLDFRTLEPSNYDSFMGESTGAAVIFGATGGVMEVALRTAYEIVTGREVPFGNLNITPVRGMDGVKEATIKIEGCVEAWKLLEGAELKVAIGHGLRNANSIMKLVREGKANYHFVEI
;
A
#
# COMPACT_ATOMS: atom_id res chain seq x y z
N ILE A 1 -10.01 3.94 3.19
CA ILE A 1 -9.95 5.09 4.12
C ILE A 1 -11.32 5.73 4.35
N LYS A 2 -11.94 6.40 3.37
CA LYS A 2 -13.28 7.01 3.54
C LYS A 2 -14.34 6.05 4.12
N PHE A 3 -14.30 4.78 3.73
CA PHE A 3 -15.20 3.77 4.29
C PHE A 3 -15.09 3.62 5.82
N ILE A 4 -13.86 3.50 6.37
CA ILE A 4 -13.66 3.34 7.82
C ILE A 4 -14.01 4.63 8.56
N GLU A 5 -13.67 5.80 8.00
CA GLU A 5 -14.02 7.11 8.57
C GLU A 5 -15.53 7.31 8.74
N HIS A 6 -16.35 6.80 7.81
CA HIS A 6 -17.80 6.95 7.87
C HIS A 6 -18.51 5.84 8.65
N LYS A 7 -18.03 4.59 8.56
CA LYS A 7 -18.82 3.40 8.93
C LYS A 7 -18.29 2.69 10.19
N TYR A 8 -17.01 2.90 10.50
CA TYR A 8 -16.27 2.28 11.59
C TYR A 8 -15.28 3.28 12.24
N PRO A 9 -15.70 4.52 12.57
CA PRO A 9 -14.79 5.57 13.06
C PRO A 9 -14.08 5.18 14.36
N GLU A 10 -14.69 4.32 15.18
CA GLU A 10 -14.09 3.81 16.42
C GLU A 10 -12.81 2.98 16.20
N PHE A 11 -12.61 2.47 14.98
CA PHE A 11 -11.42 1.71 14.60
C PHE A 11 -10.36 2.54 13.86
N LEU A 12 -10.55 3.86 13.72
CA LEU A 12 -9.54 4.74 13.12
C LEU A 12 -8.16 4.67 13.81
N PRO A 13 -8.05 4.53 15.16
CA PRO A 13 -6.76 4.36 15.82
C PRO A 13 -5.99 3.10 15.40
N ASN A 14 -6.66 2.09 14.83
CA ASN A 14 -6.03 0.86 14.34
C ASN A 14 -5.52 0.99 12.90
N LEU A 15 -5.90 2.04 12.18
CA LEU A 15 -5.44 2.26 10.82
C LEU A 15 -3.95 2.61 10.84
N SER A 16 -3.17 1.99 9.95
CA SER A 16 -1.76 2.35 9.78
C SER A 16 -1.62 3.85 9.54
N THR A 17 -0.69 4.48 10.25
CA THR A 17 -0.35 5.90 10.09
C THR A 17 0.46 6.17 8.82
N CYS A 18 0.86 5.11 8.11
CA CYS A 18 1.53 5.22 6.83
C CYS A 18 0.64 5.94 5.81
N LYS A 19 1.21 6.96 5.16
CA LYS A 19 0.72 7.48 3.89
C LYS A 19 0.72 6.36 2.84
N SER A 20 -0.13 6.47 1.82
CA SER A 20 -0.03 5.53 0.69
C SER A 20 1.23 5.81 -0.16
N PRO A 21 1.68 4.85 -0.99
CA PRO A 21 2.88 5.03 -1.81
C PRO A 21 2.87 6.31 -2.66
N GLN A 22 1.71 6.70 -3.23
CA GLN A 22 1.62 7.94 -4.01
C GLN A 22 1.91 9.19 -3.17
N GLN A 23 1.43 9.20 -1.92
CA GLN A 23 1.54 10.35 -1.03
C GLN A 23 2.93 10.40 -0.38
N MET A 24 3.50 9.24 -0.05
CA MET A 24 4.91 9.14 0.35
C MET A 24 5.82 9.64 -0.77
N PHE A 25 5.62 9.16 -2.00
CA PHE A 25 6.42 9.58 -3.15
C PHE A 25 6.26 11.08 -3.42
N GLY A 26 5.04 11.61 -3.42
CA GLY A 26 4.79 13.04 -3.63
C GLY A 26 5.51 13.92 -2.61
N ALA A 27 5.46 13.55 -1.33
CA ALA A 27 6.19 14.25 -0.28
C ALA A 27 7.71 14.21 -0.51
N LEU A 28 8.26 13.04 -0.88
CA LEU A 28 9.70 12.86 -1.17
C LEU A 28 10.13 13.62 -2.44
N ALA A 29 9.28 13.68 -3.47
CA ALA A 29 9.56 14.40 -4.71
C ALA A 29 9.77 15.91 -4.46
N LYS A 30 9.00 16.49 -3.54
CA LYS A 30 9.08 17.92 -3.20
C LYS A 30 10.04 18.25 -2.05
N THR A 31 10.62 17.23 -1.40
CA THR A 31 11.59 17.41 -0.32
C THR A 31 12.96 16.87 -0.74
N PHE A 32 13.13 15.55 -0.64
CA PHE A 32 14.38 14.86 -0.94
C PHE A 32 14.86 15.09 -2.39
N TYR A 33 13.99 14.88 -3.38
CA TYR A 33 14.38 15.06 -4.79
C TYR A 33 14.66 16.53 -5.12
N ALA A 34 13.80 17.44 -4.65
CA ALA A 34 13.99 18.88 -4.79
C ALA A 34 15.36 19.33 -4.25
N GLN A 35 15.73 18.90 -3.04
CA GLN A 35 17.02 19.17 -2.44
C GLN A 35 18.17 18.56 -3.27
N LYS A 36 18.04 17.30 -3.67
CA LYS A 36 19.10 16.58 -4.41
C LYS A 36 19.37 17.21 -5.78
N LYS A 37 18.33 17.68 -6.47
CA LYS A 37 18.41 18.35 -7.77
C LYS A 37 18.60 19.87 -7.69
N LYS A 38 18.58 20.43 -6.48
CA LYS A 38 18.63 21.89 -6.23
C LYS A 38 17.52 22.64 -6.97
N ILE A 39 16.32 22.07 -6.99
CA ILE A 39 15.13 22.65 -7.59
C ILE A 39 14.27 23.24 -6.47
N ASP A 40 13.74 24.44 -6.69
CA ASP A 40 12.73 25.03 -5.81
C ASP A 40 11.47 24.14 -5.80
N PRO A 41 11.04 23.61 -4.64
CA PRO A 41 9.87 22.74 -4.55
C PRO A 41 8.58 23.33 -5.16
N SER A 42 8.44 24.67 -5.16
CA SER A 42 7.29 25.35 -5.76
C SER A 42 7.21 25.18 -7.30
N LYS A 43 8.33 24.82 -7.93
CA LYS A 43 8.44 24.57 -9.37
C LYS A 43 8.23 23.10 -9.74
N ILE A 44 8.05 22.21 -8.75
CA ILE A 44 7.83 20.78 -8.99
C ILE A 44 6.34 20.50 -9.09
N VAL A 45 5.95 19.94 -10.23
CA VAL A 45 4.61 19.39 -10.45
C VAL A 45 4.67 17.87 -10.36
N SER A 46 4.08 17.33 -9.31
CA SER A 46 3.95 15.90 -9.03
C SER A 46 2.67 15.37 -9.66
N VAL A 47 2.81 14.54 -10.70
CA VAL A 47 1.69 13.89 -11.39
C VAL A 47 1.74 12.39 -11.13
N SER A 48 0.66 11.84 -10.58
CA SER A 48 0.54 10.42 -10.29
C SER A 48 -0.40 9.71 -11.26
N ILE A 49 0.01 8.54 -11.77
CA ILE A 49 -0.80 7.71 -12.65
C ILE A 49 -1.33 6.53 -11.85
N MET A 50 -2.65 6.40 -11.74
CA MET A 50 -3.29 5.46 -10.82
C MET A 50 -4.40 4.65 -11.50
N PRO A 51 -4.56 3.35 -11.21
CA PRO A 51 -5.71 2.57 -11.67
C PRO A 51 -7.00 2.86 -10.89
N CYS A 52 -6.99 3.85 -9.99
CA CYS A 52 -8.06 4.11 -9.02
C CYS A 52 -8.45 5.59 -9.03
N THR A 53 -9.76 5.87 -9.09
CA THR A 53 -10.30 7.24 -9.05
C THR A 53 -10.24 7.86 -7.65
N ALA A 54 -10.31 7.05 -6.59
CA ALA A 54 -10.23 7.53 -5.22
C ALA A 54 -8.87 8.17 -4.88
N LYS A 55 -7.82 7.86 -5.65
CA LYS A 55 -6.50 8.47 -5.50
C LYS A 55 -6.49 9.97 -5.80
N LYS A 56 -7.42 10.46 -6.64
CA LYS A 56 -7.65 11.90 -6.85
C LYS A 56 -8.09 12.57 -5.55
N PHE A 57 -9.12 12.01 -4.90
CA PHE A 57 -9.61 12.49 -3.61
C PHE A 57 -8.53 12.42 -2.52
N GLU A 58 -7.74 11.34 -2.49
CA GLU A 58 -6.64 11.21 -1.53
C GLU A 58 -5.61 12.35 -1.68
N ALA A 59 -5.25 12.72 -2.91
CA ALA A 59 -4.31 13.81 -3.17
C ALA A 59 -4.83 15.20 -2.79
N ASP A 60 -6.15 15.37 -2.72
CA ASP A 60 -6.79 16.63 -2.34
C ASP A 60 -7.08 16.74 -0.84
N ARG A 61 -6.75 15.72 -0.03
CA ARG A 61 -6.95 15.77 1.41
C ARG A 61 -6.13 16.89 2.04
N PRO A 62 -6.70 17.72 2.94
CA PRO A 62 -5.99 18.85 3.55
C PRO A 62 -4.66 18.50 4.22
N GLU A 63 -4.57 17.31 4.81
CA GLU A 63 -3.40 16.78 5.49
C GLU A 63 -2.29 16.26 4.54
N MET A 64 -2.55 16.13 3.24
CA MET A 64 -1.56 15.67 2.24
C MET A 64 -0.69 16.82 1.76
N ARG A 65 -0.04 17.47 2.73
CA ARG A 65 0.81 18.66 2.55
C ARG A 65 2.08 18.63 3.40
N ALA A 66 2.64 17.44 3.62
CA ALA A 66 3.81 17.31 4.50
C ALA A 66 5.04 18.00 3.91
N SER A 67 5.11 18.17 2.59
CA SER A 67 6.19 18.92 1.93
C SER A 67 6.08 20.44 2.05
N GLY A 68 5.03 20.98 2.71
CA GLY A 68 4.67 22.39 2.70
C GLY A 68 3.90 22.84 1.43
N TYR A 69 3.72 21.92 0.48
CA TYR A 69 2.93 22.10 -0.75
C TYR A 69 1.90 20.98 -0.82
N LYS A 70 1.06 20.95 -1.85
CA LYS A 70 0.28 19.74 -2.14
C LYS A 70 1.26 18.61 -2.51
N ASP A 71 1.26 17.51 -1.77
CA ASP A 71 2.28 16.45 -1.97
C ASP A 71 2.17 15.84 -3.39
N VAL A 72 0.94 15.66 -3.90
CA VAL A 72 0.64 15.22 -5.27
C VAL A 72 -0.28 16.25 -5.93
N ASP A 73 0.17 16.90 -7.00
CA ASP A 73 -0.58 17.99 -7.63
C ASP A 73 -1.76 17.46 -8.45
N PHE A 74 -1.48 16.46 -9.29
CA PHE A 74 -2.46 15.87 -10.19
C PHE A 74 -2.43 14.35 -10.10
N VAL A 75 -3.61 13.75 -10.26
CA VAL A 75 -3.74 12.30 -10.38
C VAL A 75 -4.53 12.00 -11.65
N LEU A 76 -3.92 11.24 -12.55
CA LEU A 76 -4.54 10.74 -13.77
C LEU A 76 -4.84 9.26 -13.62
N THR A 77 -5.97 8.83 -14.15
CA THR A 77 -6.26 7.41 -14.30
C THR A 77 -5.48 6.82 -15.47
N THR A 78 -5.28 5.50 -15.47
CA THR A 78 -4.71 4.79 -16.62
C THR A 78 -5.46 5.09 -17.93
N ARG A 79 -6.78 5.28 -17.86
CA ARG A 79 -7.60 5.66 -19.02
C ARG A 79 -7.29 7.07 -19.51
N GLU A 80 -7.14 8.04 -18.60
CA GLU A 80 -6.81 9.41 -18.96
C GLU A 80 -5.42 9.50 -19.60
N LEU A 81 -4.43 8.79 -19.05
CA LEU A 81 -3.10 8.69 -19.67
C LEU A 81 -3.17 8.07 -21.07
N ALA A 82 -3.92 6.98 -21.23
CA ALA A 82 -4.09 6.33 -22.54
C ALA A 82 -4.72 7.26 -23.58
N VAL A 83 -5.65 8.13 -23.18
CA VAL A 83 -6.22 9.16 -24.05
C VAL A 83 -5.16 10.20 -24.43
N MET A 84 -4.36 10.68 -23.48
CA MET A 84 -3.29 11.66 -23.75
C MET A 84 -2.24 11.10 -24.73
N ILE A 85 -1.84 9.83 -24.57
CA ILE A 85 -0.89 9.17 -25.48
C ILE A 85 -1.46 9.13 -26.91
N LYS A 86 -2.74 8.76 -27.06
CA LYS A 86 -3.41 8.74 -28.37
C LYS A 86 -3.54 10.13 -28.99
N GLN A 87 -3.86 11.14 -28.18
CA GLN A 87 -3.98 12.54 -28.63
C GLN A 87 -2.64 13.13 -29.08
N ALA A 88 -1.53 12.66 -28.49
CA ALA A 88 -0.18 13.03 -28.92
C ALA A 88 0.24 12.35 -30.24
N GLY A 89 -0.60 11.47 -30.82
CA GLY A 89 -0.29 10.74 -32.05
C GLY A 89 0.72 9.61 -31.88
N LEU A 90 0.94 9.14 -30.64
CA LEU A 90 1.91 8.09 -30.33
C LEU A 90 1.27 6.69 -30.43
N ASP A 91 1.93 5.78 -31.15
CA ASP A 91 1.63 4.34 -31.04
C ASP A 91 2.45 3.74 -29.89
N PHE A 92 1.80 3.56 -28.74
CA PHE A 92 2.44 3.01 -27.55
C PHE A 92 3.08 1.64 -27.77
N ARG A 93 2.57 0.85 -28.72
CA ARG A 93 3.03 -0.53 -28.98
C ARG A 93 4.38 -0.59 -29.69
N THR A 94 4.79 0.52 -30.31
CA THR A 94 6.04 0.61 -31.06
C THR A 94 7.12 1.34 -30.27
N LEU A 95 6.87 1.70 -29.01
CA LEU A 95 7.86 2.36 -28.17
C LEU A 95 8.88 1.34 -27.68
N GLU A 96 10.16 1.69 -27.83
CA GLU A 96 11.25 0.92 -27.26
C GLU A 96 11.26 1.05 -25.72
N PRO A 97 11.60 -0.02 -24.99
CA PRO A 97 11.75 0.06 -23.54
C PRO A 97 12.80 1.10 -23.14
N SER A 98 12.48 1.89 -22.12
CA SER A 98 13.39 2.87 -21.53
C SER A 98 13.54 2.64 -20.03
N ASN A 99 14.66 3.09 -19.47
CA ASN A 99 14.90 3.03 -18.04
C ASN A 99 14.12 4.12 -17.29
N TYR A 100 13.75 3.82 -16.04
CA TYR A 100 13.26 4.83 -15.10
C TYR A 100 14.38 5.78 -14.65
N ASP A 101 14.01 6.90 -14.02
CA ASP A 101 14.95 7.86 -13.46
C ASP A 101 15.83 7.26 -12.34
N SER A 102 17.09 7.69 -12.28
CA SER A 102 18.10 7.11 -11.37
C SER A 102 17.97 7.46 -9.89
N PHE A 103 17.19 8.48 -9.51
CA PHE A 103 17.13 8.93 -8.10
C PHE A 103 15.99 8.31 -7.29
N MET A 104 14.87 8.01 -7.94
CA MET A 104 13.65 7.51 -7.29
C MET A 104 12.86 6.56 -8.21
N GLY A 105 13.51 5.99 -9.23
CA GLY A 105 12.89 5.08 -10.20
C GLY A 105 13.22 3.60 -9.97
N GLU A 106 14.06 3.27 -9.00
CA GLU A 106 14.31 1.87 -8.62
C GLU A 106 13.06 1.27 -7.95
N SER A 107 12.76 0.02 -8.31
CA SER A 107 11.64 -0.74 -7.76
C SER A 107 12.09 -2.15 -7.41
N THR A 108 11.59 -2.68 -6.30
CA THR A 108 11.80 -4.09 -5.92
C THR A 108 10.65 -4.95 -6.43
N GLY A 109 10.82 -6.28 -6.50
CA GLY A 109 9.73 -7.20 -6.85
C GLY A 109 8.52 -7.08 -5.91
N ALA A 110 8.78 -6.76 -4.64
CA ALA A 110 7.78 -6.44 -3.62
C ALA A 110 6.94 -5.20 -3.97
N ALA A 111 7.56 -4.14 -4.51
CA ALA A 111 6.83 -2.94 -4.92
C ALA A 111 5.90 -3.20 -6.13
N VAL A 112 6.27 -4.14 -7.01
CA VAL A 112 5.46 -4.49 -8.20
C VAL A 112 4.17 -5.22 -7.79
N ILE A 113 4.22 -6.10 -6.80
CA ILE A 113 3.03 -6.86 -6.35
C ILE A 113 2.05 -6.04 -5.52
N PHE A 114 2.39 -4.81 -5.12
CA PHE A 114 1.51 -3.92 -4.35
C PHE A 114 0.16 -3.66 -5.03
N GLY A 115 0.11 -3.73 -6.37
CA GLY A 115 -1.12 -3.54 -7.16
C GLY A 115 -2.08 -4.73 -7.14
N ALA A 116 -1.66 -5.89 -6.62
CA ALA A 116 -2.48 -7.09 -6.51
C ALA A 116 -3.04 -7.26 -5.08
N THR A 117 -4.25 -7.81 -4.97
CA THR A 117 -4.86 -8.11 -3.66
C THR A 117 -4.00 -9.11 -2.88
N GLY A 118 -3.62 -8.74 -1.66
CA GLY A 118 -2.74 -9.51 -0.78
C GLY A 118 -1.25 -9.21 -0.97
N GLY A 119 -0.88 -8.39 -1.96
CA GLY A 119 0.51 -8.02 -2.18
C GLY A 119 1.07 -7.15 -1.05
N VAL A 120 0.26 -6.26 -0.47
CA VAL A 120 0.68 -5.39 0.63
C VAL A 120 0.92 -6.22 1.90
N MET A 121 0.00 -7.12 2.21
CA MET A 121 0.08 -8.07 3.32
C MET A 121 1.33 -8.91 3.20
N GLU A 122 1.58 -9.49 2.02
CA GLU A 122 2.75 -10.33 1.81
C GLU A 122 4.06 -9.57 2.03
N VAL A 123 4.20 -8.37 1.47
CA VAL A 123 5.41 -7.56 1.64
C VAL A 123 5.61 -7.15 3.09
N ALA A 124 4.56 -6.64 3.74
CA ALA A 124 4.63 -6.23 5.14
C ALA A 124 5.02 -7.40 6.06
N LEU A 125 4.48 -8.60 5.80
CA LEU A 125 4.80 -9.80 6.55
C LEU A 125 6.21 -10.29 6.32
N ARG A 126 6.68 -10.32 5.06
CA ARG A 126 8.06 -10.71 4.74
C ARG A 126 9.06 -9.82 5.45
N THR A 127 8.88 -8.50 5.34
CA THR A 127 9.76 -7.52 5.99
C THR A 127 9.70 -7.62 7.52
N ALA A 128 8.50 -7.69 8.10
CA ALA A 128 8.36 -7.81 9.55
C ALA A 128 8.98 -9.11 10.09
N TYR A 129 8.78 -10.23 9.40
CA TYR A 129 9.34 -11.53 9.79
C TYR A 129 10.86 -11.51 9.76
N GLU A 130 11.46 -10.95 8.71
CA GLU A 130 12.91 -10.84 8.59
C GLU A 130 13.52 -9.96 9.67
N ILE A 131 12.89 -8.82 9.99
CA ILE A 131 13.32 -7.95 11.09
C ILE A 131 13.24 -8.68 12.45
N VAL A 132 12.18 -9.45 12.68
CA VAL A 132 11.92 -10.13 13.96
C VAL A 132 12.78 -11.37 14.15
N THR A 133 13.05 -12.13 13.09
CA THR A 133 13.72 -13.43 13.17
C THR A 133 15.15 -13.42 12.63
N GLY A 134 15.57 -12.36 11.94
CA GLY A 134 16.88 -12.26 11.30
C GLY A 134 17.08 -13.19 10.10
N ARG A 135 16.00 -13.78 9.58
CA ARG A 135 16.00 -14.73 8.45
C ARG A 135 14.83 -14.49 7.54
N GLU A 136 14.99 -14.88 6.28
CA GLU A 136 13.89 -14.84 5.32
C GLU A 136 12.72 -15.75 5.74
N VAL A 137 11.52 -15.43 5.28
CA VAL A 137 10.34 -16.26 5.55
C VAL A 137 10.55 -17.68 5.00
N PRO A 138 10.23 -18.74 5.77
CA PRO A 138 10.47 -20.13 5.35
C PRO A 138 9.44 -20.67 4.35
N PHE A 139 8.54 -19.82 3.83
CA PHE A 139 7.48 -20.20 2.90
C PHE A 139 7.60 -19.42 1.59
N GLY A 140 7.50 -20.15 0.48
CA GLY A 140 7.53 -19.58 -0.87
C GLY A 140 6.32 -18.68 -1.14
N ASN A 141 5.14 -19.11 -0.72
CA ASN A 141 3.89 -18.35 -0.76
C ASN A 141 3.27 -18.33 0.64
N LEU A 142 2.58 -17.24 1.01
CA LEU A 142 1.70 -17.31 2.18
C LEU A 142 0.66 -18.42 1.92
N ASN A 143 0.52 -19.37 2.86
CA ASN A 143 -0.57 -20.33 2.83
C ASN A 143 -1.87 -19.63 3.24
N ILE A 144 -2.45 -18.86 2.31
CA ILE A 144 -3.68 -18.12 2.55
C ILE A 144 -4.87 -19.06 2.31
N THR A 145 -5.64 -19.33 3.36
CA THR A 145 -6.83 -20.17 3.28
C THR A 145 -8.05 -19.29 2.98
N PRO A 146 -8.94 -19.72 2.06
CA PRO A 146 -10.21 -19.03 1.85
C PRO A 146 -11.10 -19.20 3.07
N VAL A 147 -11.78 -18.13 3.48
CA VAL A 147 -12.70 -18.17 4.62
C VAL A 147 -14.03 -18.77 4.17
N ARG A 148 -14.44 -19.88 4.79
CA ARG A 148 -15.69 -20.57 4.43
C ARG A 148 -16.88 -19.62 4.62
N GLY A 149 -17.63 -19.38 3.54
CA GLY A 149 -18.81 -18.50 3.54
C GLY A 149 -18.51 -17.02 3.26
N MET A 150 -17.26 -16.65 2.97
CA MET A 150 -16.87 -15.27 2.63
C MET A 150 -16.03 -15.24 1.35
N ASP A 151 -16.70 -15.22 0.20
CA ASP A 151 -16.04 -15.13 -1.11
C ASP A 151 -15.22 -13.84 -1.23
N GLY A 152 -13.92 -13.99 -1.48
CA GLY A 152 -12.98 -12.87 -1.59
C GLY A 152 -12.38 -12.41 -0.26
N VAL A 153 -12.57 -13.17 0.82
CA VAL A 153 -11.80 -13.05 2.06
C VAL A 153 -10.88 -14.24 2.23
N LYS A 154 -9.63 -13.96 2.56
CA LYS A 154 -8.61 -14.95 2.81
C LYS A 154 -7.93 -14.68 4.15
N GLU A 155 -7.54 -15.73 4.85
CA GLU A 155 -6.88 -15.65 6.16
C GLU A 155 -5.58 -16.44 6.17
N ALA A 156 -4.68 -16.05 7.05
CA ALA A 156 -3.50 -16.84 7.35
C ALA A 156 -3.11 -16.67 8.82
N THR A 157 -2.50 -17.70 9.38
CA THR A 157 -1.87 -17.66 10.70
C THR A 157 -0.40 -18.00 10.52
N ILE A 158 0.48 -17.12 11.00
CA ILE A 158 1.93 -17.30 10.91
C ILE A 158 2.46 -17.43 12.32
N LYS A 159 3.11 -18.56 12.60
CA LYS A 159 3.82 -18.75 13.86
C LYS A 159 5.19 -18.07 13.79
N ILE A 160 5.48 -17.23 14.77
CA ILE A 160 6.76 -16.55 14.91
C ILE A 160 7.66 -17.41 15.80
N GLU A 161 8.80 -17.84 15.26
CA GLU A 161 9.77 -18.67 15.96
C GLU A 161 11.19 -18.23 15.59
N GLY A 162 12.14 -18.42 16.51
CA GLY A 162 13.54 -18.06 16.29
C GLY A 162 13.77 -16.56 16.23
N CYS A 163 13.13 -15.81 17.13
CA CYS A 163 13.29 -14.35 17.19
C CYS A 163 14.72 -13.97 17.58
N VAL A 164 15.20 -12.85 17.03
CA VAL A 164 16.41 -12.20 17.56
C VAL A 164 16.13 -11.62 18.95
N GLU A 165 17.19 -11.40 19.74
CA GLU A 165 17.04 -11.01 21.15
C GLU A 165 16.17 -9.77 21.36
N ALA A 166 16.25 -8.79 20.46
CA ALA A 166 15.45 -7.56 20.50
C ALA A 166 13.93 -7.81 20.39
N TRP A 167 13.51 -8.95 19.83
CA TRP A 167 12.11 -9.29 19.55
C TRP A 167 11.64 -10.57 20.25
N LYS A 168 12.38 -11.05 21.26
CA LYS A 168 12.12 -12.32 21.96
C LYS A 168 10.74 -12.42 22.61
N LEU A 169 10.11 -11.29 22.89
CA LEU A 169 8.73 -11.24 23.39
C LEU A 169 7.70 -11.84 22.41
N LEU A 170 8.04 -11.91 21.11
CA LEU A 170 7.19 -12.46 20.05
C LEU A 170 7.41 -13.96 19.83
N GLU A 171 8.32 -14.60 20.58
CA GLU A 171 8.62 -16.02 20.42
C GLU A 171 7.37 -16.88 20.70
N GLY A 172 7.01 -17.73 19.73
CA GLY A 172 5.83 -18.58 19.80
C GLY A 172 4.50 -17.87 19.52
N ALA A 173 4.51 -16.57 19.21
CA ALA A 173 3.30 -15.82 18.91
C ALA A 173 2.65 -16.29 17.58
N GLU A 174 1.32 -16.29 17.55
CA GLU A 174 0.55 -16.59 16.34
C GLU A 174 -0.01 -15.31 15.70
N LEU A 175 0.61 -14.89 14.62
CA LEU A 175 0.17 -13.72 13.86
C LEU A 175 -0.96 -14.10 12.91
N LYS A 176 -2.19 -13.83 13.36
CA LYS A 176 -3.43 -13.95 12.57
C LYS A 176 -3.65 -12.75 11.67
N VAL A 177 -3.81 -12.97 10.37
CA VAL A 177 -4.02 -11.93 9.36
C VAL A 177 -5.22 -12.23 8.46
N ALA A 178 -5.83 -11.17 7.93
CA ALA A 178 -6.92 -11.27 6.97
C ALA A 178 -6.73 -10.34 5.78
N ILE A 179 -7.17 -10.77 4.60
CA ILE A 179 -7.15 -10.01 3.36
C ILE A 179 -8.56 -10.04 2.79
N GLY A 180 -9.18 -8.87 2.61
CA GLY A 180 -10.53 -8.75 2.07
C GLY A 180 -10.57 -7.87 0.83
N HIS A 181 -10.96 -8.42 -0.32
CA HIS A 181 -11.13 -7.60 -1.52
C HIS A 181 -12.52 -6.97 -1.59
N GLY A 182 -12.57 -5.64 -1.67
CA GLY A 182 -13.79 -4.88 -1.90
C GLY A 182 -14.60 -4.55 -0.64
N LEU A 183 -15.40 -3.47 -0.71
CA LEU A 183 -16.06 -2.89 0.46
C LEU A 183 -17.12 -3.79 1.11
N ARG A 184 -17.72 -4.71 0.35
CA ARG A 184 -18.64 -5.71 0.92
C ARG A 184 -17.91 -6.62 1.90
N ASN A 185 -16.73 -7.10 1.51
CA ASN A 185 -15.89 -7.97 2.33
C ASN A 185 -15.27 -7.20 3.49
N ALA A 186 -14.83 -5.96 3.27
CA ALA A 186 -14.40 -5.06 4.34
C ALA A 186 -15.48 -4.92 5.42
N ASN A 187 -16.73 -4.72 5.01
CA ASN A 187 -17.87 -4.60 5.90
C ASN A 187 -18.12 -5.88 6.72
N SER A 188 -18.02 -7.05 6.08
CA SER A 188 -18.17 -8.35 6.75
C SER A 188 -17.06 -8.58 7.77
N ILE A 189 -15.80 -8.36 7.40
CA ILE A 189 -14.64 -8.50 8.30
C ILE A 189 -14.79 -7.57 9.50
N MET A 190 -15.05 -6.28 9.26
CA MET A 190 -15.17 -5.28 10.33
C MET A 190 -16.36 -5.56 11.24
N LYS A 191 -17.45 -6.16 10.74
CA LYS A 191 -18.57 -6.61 11.58
C LYS A 191 -18.13 -7.74 12.53
N LEU A 192 -17.38 -8.72 12.05
CA LEU A 192 -16.86 -9.82 12.89
C LEU A 192 -15.87 -9.29 13.94
N VAL A 193 -14.99 -8.36 13.57
CA VAL A 193 -14.07 -7.70 14.49
C VAL A 193 -14.84 -6.93 15.57
N ARG A 194 -15.84 -6.13 15.18
CA ARG A 194 -16.68 -5.37 16.13
C ARG A 194 -17.48 -6.27 17.07
N GLU A 195 -17.93 -7.44 16.61
CA GLU A 195 -18.65 -8.43 17.43
C GLU A 195 -17.71 -9.30 18.29
N GLY A 196 -16.38 -9.10 18.23
CA GLY A 196 -15.40 -9.91 18.95
C GLY A 196 -15.30 -11.36 18.45
N LYS A 197 -15.82 -11.64 17.25
CA LYS A 197 -15.85 -12.98 16.63
C LYS A 197 -14.63 -13.27 15.76
N ALA A 198 -13.85 -12.24 15.42
CA ALA A 198 -12.62 -12.38 14.66
C ALA A 198 -11.48 -11.59 15.32
N ASN A 199 -10.38 -12.29 15.62
CA ASN A 199 -9.21 -11.75 16.28
C ASN A 199 -8.03 -11.72 15.30
N TYR A 200 -8.01 -10.73 14.42
CA TYR A 200 -6.88 -10.48 13.53
C TYR A 200 -5.96 -9.41 14.10
N HIS A 201 -4.66 -9.58 13.92
CA HIS A 201 -3.66 -8.58 14.27
C HIS A 201 -3.39 -7.61 13.12
N PHE A 202 -3.57 -8.07 11.87
CA PHE A 202 -3.39 -7.24 10.70
C PHE A 202 -4.41 -7.58 9.61
N VAL A 203 -5.03 -6.56 9.03
CA VAL A 203 -6.08 -6.70 8.01
C VAL A 203 -5.75 -5.82 6.82
N GLU A 204 -5.68 -6.41 5.62
CA GLU A 204 -5.63 -5.69 4.34
C GLU A 204 -7.03 -5.63 3.71
N ILE A 205 -7.44 -4.43 3.27
CA ILE A 205 -8.69 -4.16 2.55
C ILE A 205 -8.41 -3.46 1.23
#